data_AF-A0A6P5XRL8-F1
#
_entry.id   AF-A0A6P5XRL8-F1
#
_cell.length_a   1.000
_cell.length_b   1.000
_cell.length_c   1.000
_cell.angle_alpha   90.00
_cell.angle_beta   90.00
_cell.angle_gamma   90.00
#
_symmetry.space_group_name_H-M   'P 1'
#
loop_
_entity.id
_entity.type
_entity.pdbx_description
1 polymer ?
#
loop_
_entity_poly.entity_id
_entity_poly.type
_entity_poly.pdbx_seq_one_letter_code
_entity_poly.pdbx_strand_id
1 'polypeptide(L)'
;MAAELVGGAFLSSFLQVLLDRMASRDVIDFIRGERLDRQLFQKLEATLLSVNALLDDAEGKQIVNHNVKKWVNELKDAVYDAEDLLDEVATEAEFQTSRTRVWNFISSLNPFHKRIESKLKDILERVEYLERQKDILSLREGFGEKYLRKLPTTSLGDESSVYGRADDKEAIMKLLLSDDSSSDGVGVVPIVGMGGIGKTTLAQIVYNDDSKLKQLFNFDLKIWVCVSENFDVFRVAKAILEAVTSSCEVGELNLLQVKLTECLMDCGSLNQLPNQMGRLTNLRHLDISGTLRLEEMPLQMSRLTNLQTLSAFVLGNLTGSSISELGELQQLRGTLSIFNLQNVVNPRDALEAKFKDKEYLDELILKWSDHTLDTSTERDVLSKLQPHTNLKRLSIECYGGTKFPDWLGDCSFSNIVSLRLSHCKYCFFLPPLGQLPSLKELFIIGFDAVERVGLEFYRNSLSTVKPFRCLKFYGLRGCWSGRNGFPLKKMLRKDISHVFKNFIYENVPS
;
A
#
# COMPACT_ATOMS: atom_id res chain seq x y z
N MET A 1 8.40 -44.96 -4.82
CA MET A 1 8.44 -44.41 -6.19
C MET A 1 7.56 -43.15 -6.29
N ALA A 2 7.96 -42.05 -5.66
CA ALA A 2 7.15 -40.81 -5.63
C ALA A 2 8.02 -39.53 -5.57
N ALA A 3 9.26 -39.59 -6.08
CA ALA A 3 10.20 -38.46 -6.04
C ALA A 3 10.52 -37.86 -7.42
N GLU A 4 9.95 -38.39 -8.52
CA GLU A 4 10.30 -37.99 -9.90
C GLU A 4 9.64 -36.68 -10.40
N LEU A 5 8.91 -35.94 -9.56
CA LEU A 5 8.09 -34.80 -10.01
C LEU A 5 8.38 -33.47 -9.31
N VAL A 6 9.60 -33.28 -8.82
CA VAL A 6 10.13 -31.96 -8.42
C VAL A 6 11.30 -31.64 -9.34
N GLY A 7 11.03 -30.83 -10.34
CA GLY A 7 11.88 -30.65 -11.52
C GLY A 7 13.17 -29.87 -11.29
N GLY A 8 14.24 -30.38 -11.92
CA GLY A 8 15.09 -29.59 -12.81
C GLY A 8 16.31 -28.88 -12.22
N ALA A 9 16.75 -29.22 -11.01
CA ALA A 9 18.01 -28.72 -10.46
C ALA A 9 18.85 -29.82 -9.77
N PHE A 10 18.43 -31.08 -9.88
CA PHE A 10 19.02 -32.17 -9.10
C PHE A 10 20.29 -32.69 -9.76
N LEU A 11 20.35 -32.81 -11.09
CA LEU A 11 21.52 -33.38 -11.74
C LEU A 11 22.67 -32.37 -11.84
N SER A 12 22.39 -31.08 -12.08
CA SER A 12 23.43 -30.04 -12.11
C SER A 12 24.08 -29.83 -10.73
N SER A 13 23.28 -29.80 -9.66
CA SER A 13 23.80 -29.71 -8.28
C SER A 13 24.62 -30.93 -7.89
N PHE A 14 24.20 -32.12 -8.32
CA PHE A 14 24.94 -33.36 -8.10
C PHE A 14 26.27 -33.41 -8.86
N LEU A 15 26.29 -32.96 -10.12
CA LEU A 15 27.51 -32.86 -10.92
C LEU A 15 28.52 -31.87 -10.32
N GLN A 16 28.03 -30.78 -9.73
CA GLN A 16 28.88 -29.83 -9.00
C GLN A 16 29.55 -30.47 -7.78
N VAL A 17 28.81 -31.27 -7.00
CA VAL A 17 29.37 -32.02 -5.86
C VAL A 17 30.44 -33.02 -6.34
N LEU A 18 30.21 -33.68 -7.47
CA LEU A 18 31.17 -34.60 -8.06
C LEU A 18 32.45 -33.88 -8.50
N LEU A 19 32.33 -32.72 -9.16
CA LEU A 19 33.47 -31.87 -9.54
C LEU A 19 34.27 -31.40 -8.32
N ASP A 20 33.60 -30.96 -7.26
CA ASP A 20 34.25 -30.56 -6.01
C ASP A 20 34.99 -31.73 -5.36
N ARG A 21 34.43 -32.94 -5.46
CA ARG A 21 35.05 -34.19 -4.97
C ARG A 21 36.25 -34.61 -5.81
N MET A 22 36.20 -34.45 -7.13
CA MET A 22 37.35 -34.64 -8.02
C MET A 22 38.50 -33.67 -7.71
N ALA A 23 38.16 -32.45 -7.27
CA ALA A 23 39.12 -31.43 -6.85
C ALA A 23 39.63 -31.61 -5.40
N SER A 24 39.15 -32.63 -4.68
CA SER A 24 39.56 -32.88 -3.29
C SER A 24 41.04 -33.29 -3.19
N ARG A 25 41.68 -32.93 -2.07
CA ARG A 25 43.11 -33.22 -1.84
C ARG A 25 43.40 -34.72 -1.83
N ASP A 26 42.52 -35.52 -1.23
CA ASP A 26 42.69 -36.97 -1.09
C ASP A 26 42.72 -37.66 -2.46
N VAL A 27 41.83 -37.27 -3.37
CA VAL A 27 41.78 -37.78 -4.75
C VAL A 27 42.99 -37.29 -5.56
N ILE A 28 43.36 -36.02 -5.45
CA ILE A 28 44.52 -35.46 -6.16
C ILE A 28 45.83 -36.10 -5.70
N ASP A 29 46.00 -36.33 -4.39
CA ASP A 29 47.21 -36.93 -3.83
C ASP A 29 47.30 -38.42 -4.16
N PHE A 30 46.18 -39.14 -4.20
CA PHE A 30 46.12 -40.51 -4.70
C PHE A 30 46.54 -40.61 -6.18
N ILE A 31 46.02 -39.71 -7.03
CA ILE A 31 46.39 -39.62 -8.46
C ILE A 31 47.89 -39.33 -8.63
N ARG A 32 48.45 -38.46 -7.79
CA ARG A 32 49.90 -38.12 -7.81
C ARG A 32 50.78 -39.28 -7.32
N GLY A 33 50.33 -40.02 -6.29
CA GLY A 33 51.08 -41.12 -5.69
C GLY A 33 51.17 -42.36 -6.57
N GLU A 34 50.08 -42.71 -7.26
CA GLU A 34 49.94 -43.95 -8.03
C GLU A 34 50.28 -43.80 -9.54
N ARG A 35 50.75 -42.62 -9.99
CA ARG A 35 51.04 -42.31 -11.41
C ARG A 35 49.83 -42.53 -12.36
N LEU A 36 48.62 -42.26 -11.90
CA LEU A 36 47.45 -42.25 -12.79
C LEU A 36 47.64 -41.17 -13.86
N ASP A 37 47.13 -41.39 -15.07
CA ASP A 37 47.26 -40.41 -16.16
C ASP A 37 46.49 -39.14 -15.80
N ARG A 38 47.24 -38.18 -15.27
CA ARG A 38 46.76 -36.85 -14.89
C ARG A 38 46.07 -36.15 -16.06
N GLN A 39 46.47 -36.45 -17.30
CA GLN A 39 45.86 -35.87 -18.48
C GLN A 39 44.43 -36.40 -18.69
N LEU A 40 44.17 -37.69 -18.46
CA LEU A 40 42.83 -38.27 -18.56
C LEU A 40 41.87 -37.67 -17.53
N PHE A 41 42.34 -37.51 -16.29
CA PHE A 41 41.51 -36.96 -15.22
C PHE A 41 41.16 -35.48 -15.44
N GLN A 42 42.15 -34.68 -15.84
CA GLN A 42 41.92 -33.27 -16.20
C GLN A 42 41.00 -33.12 -17.42
N LYS A 43 41.09 -34.05 -18.37
CA LYS A 43 40.20 -34.08 -19.54
C LYS A 43 38.76 -34.39 -19.13
N LEU A 44 38.56 -35.37 -18.24
CA LEU A 44 37.24 -35.69 -17.70
C LEU A 44 36.62 -34.51 -16.95
N GLU A 45 37.38 -33.86 -16.07
CA GLU A 45 36.96 -32.65 -15.35
C GLU A 45 36.51 -31.54 -16.31
N ALA A 46 37.29 -31.28 -17.36
CA ALA A 46 36.96 -30.27 -18.37
C ALA A 46 35.70 -30.63 -19.18
N THR A 47 35.53 -31.89 -19.56
CA THR A 47 34.34 -32.35 -20.30
C THR A 47 33.10 -32.29 -19.42
N LEU A 48 33.18 -32.70 -18.14
CA LEU A 48 32.07 -32.60 -17.19
C LEU A 48 31.66 -31.14 -16.93
N LEU A 49 32.61 -30.20 -16.85
CA LEU A 49 32.34 -28.77 -16.76
C LEU A 49 31.58 -28.24 -17.98
N SER A 50 31.98 -28.65 -19.19
CA SER A 50 31.27 -28.25 -20.42
C SER A 50 29.84 -28.81 -20.45
N VAL A 51 29.64 -30.07 -20.06
CA VAL A 51 28.32 -30.69 -20.01
C VAL A 51 27.44 -30.06 -18.91
N ASN A 52 28.02 -29.66 -17.78
CA ASN A 52 27.31 -28.94 -16.71
C ASN A 52 26.71 -27.61 -17.20
N ALA A 53 27.39 -26.90 -18.09
CA ALA A 53 26.87 -25.67 -18.69
C ALA A 53 25.65 -25.89 -19.62
N LEU A 54 25.43 -27.12 -20.09
CA LEU A 54 24.31 -27.51 -20.96
C LEU A 54 23.14 -28.11 -20.17
N LEU A 55 23.38 -28.50 -18.93
CA LEU A 55 22.43 -29.27 -18.12
C LEU A 55 21.18 -28.48 -17.77
N ASP A 56 21.31 -27.19 -17.47
CA ASP A 56 20.16 -26.34 -17.16
C ASP A 56 19.13 -26.33 -18.33
N ASP A 57 19.61 -26.15 -19.56
CA ASP A 57 18.78 -26.16 -20.78
C ASP A 57 18.23 -27.56 -21.10
N ALA A 58 19.04 -28.61 -20.91
CA ALA A 58 18.63 -30.00 -21.11
C ALA A 58 17.55 -30.44 -20.09
N GLU A 59 17.70 -30.08 -18.82
CA GLU A 59 16.73 -30.36 -17.75
C GLU A 59 15.40 -29.64 -17.98
N GLY A 60 15.41 -28.50 -18.67
CA GLY A 60 14.18 -27.84 -19.14
C GLY A 60 13.55 -28.55 -20.33
N LYS A 61 14.34 -28.93 -21.33
CA LYS A 61 13.87 -29.54 -22.58
C LYS A 61 13.43 -31.00 -22.44
N GLN A 62 13.90 -31.73 -21.43
CA GLN A 62 13.54 -33.15 -21.22
C GLN A 62 12.03 -33.39 -20.98
N ILE A 63 11.30 -32.36 -20.54
CA ILE A 63 9.85 -32.46 -20.26
C ILE A 63 9.07 -32.62 -21.58
N VAL A 64 9.56 -32.00 -22.66
CA VAL A 64 8.87 -31.94 -23.95
C VAL A 64 9.52 -32.86 -24.97
N ASN A 65 10.86 -33.00 -24.95
CA ASN A 65 11.61 -33.74 -25.95
C ASN A 65 12.14 -35.06 -25.41
N HIS A 66 11.62 -36.18 -25.93
CA HIS A 66 12.03 -37.53 -25.54
C HIS A 66 13.52 -37.82 -25.81
N ASN A 67 14.09 -37.25 -26.88
CA ASN A 67 15.50 -37.43 -27.22
C ASN A 67 16.41 -36.75 -26.18
N VAL A 68 16.00 -35.58 -25.68
CA VAL A 68 16.71 -34.88 -24.60
C VAL A 68 16.56 -35.64 -23.28
N LYS A 69 15.38 -36.20 -22.99
CA LYS A 69 15.19 -37.07 -21.83
C LYS A 69 16.11 -38.29 -21.85
N LYS A 70 16.28 -38.92 -23.01
CA LYS A 70 17.22 -40.03 -23.18
C LYS A 70 18.66 -39.59 -22.92
N TRP A 71 19.07 -38.45 -23.46
CA TRP A 71 20.40 -37.86 -23.23
C TRP A 71 20.66 -37.55 -21.75
N VAL A 72 19.69 -36.96 -21.04
CA VAL A 72 19.81 -36.67 -19.60
C VAL A 72 19.95 -37.97 -18.78
N ASN A 73 19.22 -39.03 -19.14
CA ASN A 73 19.34 -40.33 -18.48
C ASN A 73 20.72 -40.97 -18.72
N GLU A 74 21.21 -40.96 -19.96
CA GLU A 74 22.54 -41.51 -20.29
C GLU A 74 23.67 -40.74 -19.57
N LEU A 75 23.52 -39.42 -19.42
CA LEU A 75 24.42 -38.60 -18.62
C LEU A 75 24.35 -38.97 -17.13
N LYS A 76 23.14 -39.11 -16.60
CA LYS A 76 22.92 -39.51 -15.20
C LYS A 76 23.60 -40.84 -14.88
N ASP A 77 23.48 -41.82 -15.77
CA ASP A 77 24.14 -43.13 -15.61
C ASP A 77 25.69 -42.97 -15.59
N ALA A 78 26.25 -42.16 -16.49
CA ALA A 78 27.70 -41.93 -16.54
C ALA A 78 28.23 -41.19 -15.29
N VAL A 79 27.44 -40.28 -14.73
CA VAL A 79 27.79 -39.54 -13.51
C VAL A 79 27.75 -40.44 -12.27
N TYR A 80 26.78 -41.37 -12.17
CA TYR A 80 26.79 -42.37 -11.09
C TYR A 80 27.99 -43.30 -11.18
N ASP A 81 28.33 -43.78 -12.38
CA ASP A 81 29.52 -44.61 -12.58
C ASP A 81 30.82 -43.86 -12.18
N ALA A 82 30.85 -42.52 -12.37
CA ALA A 82 31.95 -41.67 -11.92
C ALA A 82 31.98 -41.48 -10.41
N GLU A 83 30.83 -41.35 -9.75
CA GLU A 83 30.75 -41.30 -8.28
C GLU A 83 31.22 -42.62 -7.65
N ASP A 84 30.74 -43.75 -8.15
CA ASP A 84 31.15 -45.09 -7.70
C ASP A 84 32.67 -45.29 -7.84
N LEU A 85 33.27 -44.74 -8.90
CA LEU A 85 34.72 -44.75 -9.10
C LEU A 85 35.45 -43.90 -8.05
N LEU A 86 34.93 -42.71 -7.73
CA LEU A 86 35.51 -41.83 -6.72
C LEU A 86 35.39 -42.41 -5.32
N ASP A 87 34.30 -43.12 -5.02
CA ASP A 87 34.14 -43.91 -3.79
C ASP A 87 35.17 -45.04 -3.70
N GLU A 88 35.39 -45.78 -4.79
CA GLU A 88 36.40 -46.85 -4.87
C GLU A 88 37.82 -46.28 -4.64
N VAL A 89 38.12 -45.10 -5.18
CA VAL A 89 39.39 -44.37 -4.97
C VAL A 89 39.54 -43.88 -3.54
N ALA A 90 38.51 -43.24 -2.98
CA ALA A 90 38.54 -42.70 -1.61
C ALA A 90 38.72 -43.82 -0.57
N THR A 91 38.02 -44.94 -0.75
CA THR A 91 38.15 -46.12 0.11
C THR A 91 39.59 -46.65 0.08
N GLU A 92 40.19 -46.80 -1.10
CA GLU A 92 41.58 -47.28 -1.21
C GLU A 92 42.59 -46.29 -0.60
N ALA A 93 42.39 -44.99 -0.80
CA ALA A 93 43.24 -43.95 -0.20
C ALA A 93 43.24 -44.04 1.34
N GLU A 94 42.09 -44.31 1.97
CA GLU A 94 41.98 -44.54 3.41
C GLU A 94 42.73 -45.82 3.84
N PHE A 95 42.60 -46.92 3.08
CA PHE A 95 43.34 -48.17 3.37
C PHE A 95 44.87 -47.99 3.28
N GLN A 96 45.37 -47.14 2.37
CA GLN A 96 46.80 -46.87 2.23
C GLN A 96 47.39 -46.08 3.42
N THR A 97 46.62 -45.19 4.06
CA THR A 97 47.10 -44.46 5.26
C THR A 97 47.36 -45.37 6.47
N SER A 98 46.74 -46.56 6.51
CA SER A 98 46.84 -47.51 7.64
C SER A 98 47.95 -48.56 7.50
N ARG A 99 48.56 -48.75 6.31
CA ARG A 99 49.66 -49.72 6.08
C ARG A 99 51.00 -49.00 5.90
N THR A 100 51.91 -49.20 6.84
CA THR A 100 53.29 -48.68 6.84
C THR A 100 54.08 -49.05 5.58
N ARG A 101 54.62 -48.03 4.89
CA ARG A 101 55.91 -47.87 4.16
C ARG A 101 56.49 -49.00 3.26
N VAL A 102 55.89 -50.18 3.14
CA VAL A 102 56.52 -51.32 2.43
C VAL A 102 56.06 -51.45 0.97
N TRP A 103 55.07 -50.68 0.51
CA TRP A 103 54.58 -50.70 -0.88
C TRP A 103 55.17 -49.62 -1.81
N ASN A 104 56.13 -48.82 -1.35
CA ASN A 104 56.83 -47.84 -2.20
C ASN A 104 57.67 -48.45 -3.35
N PHE A 105 57.62 -49.77 -3.55
CA PHE A 105 58.47 -50.50 -4.50
C PHE A 105 57.74 -51.27 -5.61
N ILE A 106 56.40 -51.31 -5.66
CA ILE A 106 55.68 -52.00 -6.76
C ILE A 106 54.45 -51.20 -7.21
N SER A 107 54.66 -50.03 -7.82
CA SER A 107 53.57 -49.19 -8.33
C SER A 107 53.13 -49.51 -9.78
N SER A 108 53.83 -50.40 -10.49
CA SER A 108 53.57 -50.67 -11.92
C SER A 108 52.79 -51.96 -12.20
N LEU A 109 52.38 -52.70 -11.16
CA LEU A 109 51.76 -54.04 -11.29
C LEU A 109 50.47 -54.20 -10.47
N ASN A 110 49.87 -53.11 -10.01
CA ASN A 110 48.65 -53.19 -9.23
C ASN A 110 47.43 -53.41 -10.17
N PRO A 111 46.71 -54.54 -10.11
CA PRO A 111 45.55 -54.81 -10.97
C PRO A 111 44.45 -53.74 -10.81
N PHE A 112 44.41 -53.12 -9.64
CA PHE A 112 43.50 -52.05 -9.25
C PHE A 112 43.70 -50.77 -10.07
N HIS A 113 44.95 -50.38 -10.34
CA HIS A 113 45.26 -49.19 -11.14
C HIS A 113 44.76 -49.33 -12.58
N LYS A 114 45.07 -50.46 -13.21
CA LYS A 114 44.60 -50.77 -14.57
C LYS A 114 43.08 -50.83 -14.67
N ARG A 115 42.40 -51.27 -13.60
CA ARG A 115 40.94 -51.29 -13.49
C ARG A 115 40.37 -49.86 -13.44
N ILE A 116 40.90 -49.00 -12.56
CA ILE A 116 40.47 -47.60 -12.45
C ILE A 116 40.72 -46.85 -13.75
N GLU A 117 41.91 -46.97 -14.33
CA GLU A 117 42.26 -46.31 -15.58
C GLU A 117 41.33 -46.73 -16.73
N SER A 118 40.98 -48.02 -16.81
CA SER A 118 40.03 -48.52 -17.80
C SER A 118 38.60 -47.98 -17.60
N LYS A 119 38.12 -47.89 -16.36
CA LYS A 119 36.80 -47.34 -16.04
C LYS A 119 36.75 -45.82 -16.29
N LEU A 120 37.80 -45.10 -15.91
CA LEU A 120 37.94 -43.66 -16.15
C LEU A 120 37.88 -43.36 -17.67
N LYS A 121 38.56 -44.19 -18.47
CA LYS A 121 38.52 -44.06 -19.92
C LYS A 121 37.13 -44.35 -20.51
N ASP A 122 36.43 -45.37 -20.01
CA ASP A 122 35.06 -45.68 -20.42
C ASP A 122 34.09 -44.52 -20.12
N ILE A 123 34.15 -43.97 -18.90
CA ILE A 123 33.35 -42.80 -18.50
C ILE A 123 33.67 -41.60 -19.40
N LEU A 124 34.96 -41.32 -19.63
CA LEU A 124 35.38 -40.21 -20.48
C LEU A 124 34.85 -40.37 -21.91
N GLU A 125 34.95 -41.55 -22.51
CA GLU A 125 34.41 -41.81 -23.85
C GLU A 125 32.89 -41.60 -23.92
N ARG A 126 32.16 -42.01 -22.88
CA ARG A 126 30.70 -41.80 -22.77
C ARG A 126 30.34 -40.32 -22.63
N VAL A 127 31.02 -39.57 -21.77
CA VAL A 127 30.76 -38.15 -21.56
C VAL A 127 31.16 -37.33 -22.80
N GLU A 128 32.27 -37.64 -23.45
CA GLU A 128 32.66 -37.02 -24.73
C GLU A 128 31.65 -37.30 -25.85
N TYR A 129 31.10 -38.52 -25.90
CA TYR A 129 30.04 -38.85 -26.85
C TYR A 129 28.79 -37.98 -26.60
N LEU A 130 28.39 -37.81 -25.34
CA LEU A 130 27.25 -36.97 -24.95
C LEU A 130 27.49 -35.49 -25.27
N GLU A 131 28.71 -35.00 -25.05
CA GLU A 131 29.10 -33.62 -25.39
C GLU A 131 28.96 -33.37 -26.90
N ARG A 132 29.35 -34.31 -27.76
CA ARG A 132 29.21 -34.18 -29.22
C ARG A 132 27.76 -34.18 -29.70
N GLN A 133 26.83 -34.76 -28.93
CA GLN A 133 25.41 -34.75 -29.26
C GLN A 133 24.75 -33.38 -29.00
N LYS A 134 25.45 -32.43 -28.36
CA LYS A 134 24.87 -31.11 -28.01
C LYS A 134 24.36 -30.33 -29.22
N ASP A 135 25.08 -30.38 -30.34
CA ASP A 135 24.72 -29.66 -31.56
C ASP A 135 23.47 -30.26 -32.22
N ILE A 136 23.35 -31.60 -32.19
CA ILE A 136 22.21 -32.35 -32.73
C ILE A 136 20.95 -32.09 -31.91
N LEU A 137 21.09 -31.99 -30.59
CA LEU A 137 20.01 -31.71 -29.66
C LEU A 137 19.72 -30.21 -29.49
N SER A 138 20.49 -29.34 -30.16
CA SER A 138 20.37 -27.88 -30.07
C SER A 138 20.35 -27.38 -28.62
N LEU A 139 21.23 -27.92 -27.78
CA LEU A 139 21.43 -27.49 -26.39
C LEU A 139 22.28 -26.21 -26.38
N ARG A 140 21.91 -25.23 -25.56
CA ARG A 140 22.59 -23.93 -25.49
C ARG A 140 23.20 -23.67 -24.12
N GLU A 141 24.44 -23.22 -24.10
CA GLU A 141 25.12 -22.74 -22.89
C GLU A 141 24.49 -21.41 -22.44
N GLY A 142 24.03 -21.34 -21.18
CA GLY A 142 23.78 -20.07 -20.50
C GLY A 142 22.52 -19.26 -20.87
N PHE A 143 21.57 -19.81 -21.63
CA PHE A 143 20.25 -19.19 -21.81
C PHE A 143 19.18 -19.97 -21.05
N GLY A 144 19.00 -19.62 -19.77
CA GLY A 144 17.81 -19.95 -18.98
C GLY A 144 16.58 -19.27 -19.59
N GLU A 145 16.14 -19.74 -20.75
CA GLU A 145 14.96 -19.21 -21.42
C GLU A 145 13.73 -19.74 -20.69
N LYS A 146 13.26 -18.93 -19.73
CA LYS A 146 11.90 -18.91 -19.17
C LYS A 146 11.30 -20.31 -18.96
N TYR A 147 11.79 -21.02 -17.95
CA TYR A 147 11.05 -22.16 -17.41
C TYR A 147 9.59 -21.76 -17.21
N LEU A 148 8.71 -22.57 -17.81
CA LEU A 148 7.25 -22.54 -17.73
C LEU A 148 6.75 -21.57 -16.66
N ARG A 149 6.33 -20.37 -17.09
CA ARG A 149 5.64 -19.44 -16.18
C ARG A 149 4.54 -20.25 -15.50
N LYS A 150 4.69 -20.50 -14.19
CA LYS A 150 3.60 -20.99 -13.36
C LYS A 150 2.41 -20.08 -13.66
N LEU A 151 1.35 -20.66 -14.23
CA LEU A 151 0.22 -19.88 -14.71
C LEU A 151 -0.25 -18.98 -13.56
N PRO A 152 -0.42 -17.66 -13.79
CA PRO A 152 -0.91 -16.76 -12.77
C PRO A 152 -2.23 -17.31 -12.21
N THR A 153 -2.31 -17.45 -10.89
CA THR A 153 -3.53 -17.93 -10.25
C THR A 153 -4.57 -16.81 -10.27
N THR A 154 -5.73 -17.05 -10.86
CA THR A 154 -6.86 -16.10 -10.93
C THR A 154 -7.84 -16.35 -9.77
N SER A 155 -8.68 -15.36 -9.45
CA SER A 155 -9.80 -15.55 -8.50
C SER A 155 -10.99 -16.31 -9.12
N LEU A 156 -11.10 -16.34 -10.46
CA LEU A 156 -12.13 -17.07 -11.20
C LEU A 156 -11.87 -18.58 -11.08
N GLY A 157 -12.78 -19.29 -10.42
CA GLY A 157 -12.79 -20.75 -10.29
C GLY A 157 -14.22 -21.28 -10.39
N ASP A 158 -14.36 -22.50 -10.90
CA ASP A 158 -15.65 -23.19 -11.00
C ASP A 158 -15.99 -23.89 -9.67
N GLU A 159 -16.90 -23.29 -8.90
CA GLU A 159 -17.35 -23.78 -7.59
C GLU A 159 -18.09 -25.13 -7.68
N SER A 160 -18.56 -25.53 -8.86
CA SER A 160 -19.37 -26.74 -9.03
C SER A 160 -18.60 -28.06 -8.85
N SER A 161 -17.27 -28.01 -8.81
CA SER A 161 -16.39 -29.19 -8.80
C SER A 161 -15.68 -29.45 -7.46
N VAL A 162 -15.96 -28.67 -6.41
CA VAL A 162 -15.24 -28.78 -5.13
C VAL A 162 -16.05 -29.55 -4.09
N TYR A 163 -15.50 -30.65 -3.61
CA TYR A 163 -16.14 -31.54 -2.63
C TYR A 163 -15.35 -31.62 -1.32
N GLY A 164 -16.06 -31.75 -0.18
CA GLY A 164 -15.46 -32.12 1.11
C GLY A 164 -14.64 -31.04 1.84
N ARG A 165 -14.69 -29.78 1.38
CA ARG A 165 -13.94 -28.63 1.97
C ARG A 165 -14.82 -27.64 2.72
N ALA A 166 -16.05 -28.03 3.06
CA ALA A 166 -17.01 -27.15 3.74
C ALA A 166 -16.56 -26.78 5.16
N ASP A 167 -16.04 -27.75 5.91
CA ASP A 167 -15.56 -27.54 7.28
C ASP A 167 -14.32 -26.65 7.31
N ASP A 168 -13.37 -26.87 6.39
CA ASP A 168 -12.17 -26.04 6.23
C ASP A 168 -12.53 -24.58 5.90
N LYS A 169 -13.52 -24.38 5.02
CA LYS A 169 -14.06 -23.07 4.66
C LYS A 169 -14.66 -22.37 5.89
N GLU A 170 -15.50 -23.06 6.65
CA GLU A 170 -16.15 -22.49 7.83
C GLU A 170 -15.12 -22.17 8.93
N ALA A 171 -14.07 -22.98 9.08
CA ALA A 171 -12.97 -22.70 10.00
C ALA A 171 -12.20 -21.43 9.62
N ILE A 172 -11.89 -21.23 8.33
CA ILE A 172 -11.27 -20.00 7.85
C ILE A 172 -12.20 -18.80 8.06
N MET A 173 -13.49 -18.95 7.77
CA MET A 173 -14.49 -17.90 8.03
C MET A 173 -14.53 -17.54 9.52
N LYS A 174 -14.47 -18.53 10.41
CA LYS A 174 -14.42 -18.31 11.85
C LYS A 174 -13.15 -17.57 12.29
N LEU A 175 -12.00 -17.86 11.67
CA LEU A 175 -10.74 -17.15 11.94
C LEU A 175 -10.77 -15.70 11.43
N LEU A 176 -11.47 -15.44 10.32
CA LEU A 176 -11.74 -14.07 9.87
C LEU A 176 -12.71 -13.34 10.81
N LEU A 177 -13.60 -14.08 11.51
CA LEU A 177 -14.58 -13.56 12.48
C LEU A 177 -14.06 -13.42 13.92
N SER A 178 -13.02 -14.17 14.30
CA SER A 178 -12.49 -14.17 15.66
C SER A 178 -11.62 -12.94 15.87
N ASP A 179 -12.17 -11.99 16.62
CA ASP A 179 -11.51 -10.77 17.10
C ASP A 179 -10.48 -11.06 18.23
N ASP A 180 -9.76 -12.18 18.12
CA ASP A 180 -8.73 -12.59 19.07
C ASP A 180 -7.43 -11.83 18.77
N SER A 181 -7.38 -10.52 19.06
CA SER A 181 -6.14 -9.93 19.56
C SER A 181 -6.34 -8.55 20.21
N SER A 182 -5.75 -8.47 21.39
CA SER A 182 -5.49 -7.31 22.22
C SER A 182 -4.50 -6.29 21.61
N SER A 183 -4.59 -5.96 20.33
CA SER A 183 -3.78 -4.89 19.70
C SER A 183 -4.30 -4.58 18.31
N ASP A 184 -4.32 -3.31 17.92
CA ASP A 184 -4.63 -2.75 16.58
C ASP A 184 -3.76 -3.33 15.44
N GLY A 185 -3.82 -4.63 15.19
CA GLY A 185 -2.97 -5.36 14.25
C GLY A 185 -3.74 -5.93 13.07
N VAL A 186 -3.10 -5.92 11.89
CA VAL A 186 -3.60 -6.56 10.67
C VAL A 186 -3.79 -8.07 10.90
N GLY A 187 -5.00 -8.59 10.65
CA GLY A 187 -5.30 -10.02 10.72
C GLY A 187 -4.70 -10.79 9.54
N VAL A 188 -3.89 -11.82 9.83
CA VAL A 188 -3.23 -12.65 8.80
C VAL A 188 -3.67 -14.10 8.97
N VAL A 189 -4.27 -14.68 7.92
CA VAL A 189 -4.68 -16.10 7.89
C VAL A 189 -3.76 -16.90 6.94
N PRO A 190 -2.79 -17.67 7.47
CA PRO A 190 -1.91 -18.47 6.64
C PRO A 190 -2.57 -19.80 6.21
N ILE A 191 -2.56 -20.10 4.91
CA ILE A 191 -2.96 -21.42 4.36
C ILE A 191 -1.70 -22.18 3.93
N VAL A 192 -1.27 -23.16 4.72
CA VAL A 192 0.00 -23.89 4.52
C VAL A 192 -0.26 -25.35 4.15
N GLY A 193 0.55 -25.90 3.24
CA GLY A 193 0.45 -27.29 2.80
C GLY A 193 1.30 -27.59 1.57
N MET A 194 1.44 -28.87 1.22
CA MET A 194 2.24 -29.32 0.07
C MET A 194 1.71 -28.79 -1.27
N GLY A 195 2.55 -28.76 -2.31
CA GLY A 195 2.16 -28.37 -3.67
C GLY A 195 0.99 -29.22 -4.20
N GLY A 196 0.04 -28.61 -4.91
CA GLY A 196 -1.08 -29.33 -5.51
C GLY A 196 -2.23 -29.74 -4.57
N ILE A 197 -2.12 -29.54 -3.25
CA ILE A 197 -3.14 -29.97 -2.27
C ILE A 197 -4.47 -29.19 -2.31
N GLY A 198 -4.58 -28.17 -3.18
CA GLY A 198 -5.79 -27.34 -3.31
C GLY A 198 -5.83 -26.07 -2.45
N LYS A 199 -4.69 -25.56 -1.96
CA LYS A 199 -4.62 -24.30 -1.16
C LYS A 199 -5.26 -23.11 -1.87
N THR A 200 -4.87 -22.88 -3.12
CA THR A 200 -5.39 -21.78 -3.93
C THR A 200 -6.88 -21.96 -4.19
N THR A 201 -7.34 -23.19 -4.41
CA THR A 201 -8.75 -23.53 -4.57
C THR A 201 -9.56 -23.23 -3.31
N LEU A 202 -9.03 -23.57 -2.13
CA LEU A 202 -9.67 -23.22 -0.85
C LEU A 202 -9.76 -21.71 -0.65
N ALA A 203 -8.68 -20.96 -0.96
CA ALA A 203 -8.68 -19.51 -0.90
C ALA A 203 -9.68 -18.87 -1.88
N GLN A 204 -9.82 -19.41 -3.11
CA GLN A 204 -10.81 -18.96 -4.09
C GLN A 204 -12.25 -19.12 -3.59
N ILE A 205 -12.58 -20.28 -2.99
CA ILE A 205 -13.92 -20.56 -2.46
C ILE A 205 -14.27 -19.63 -1.30
N VAL A 206 -13.30 -19.32 -0.43
CA VAL A 206 -13.49 -18.35 0.64
C VAL A 206 -13.67 -16.95 0.06
N TYR A 207 -12.84 -16.56 -0.91
CA TYR A 207 -12.87 -15.24 -1.55
C TYR A 207 -14.19 -14.94 -2.29
N ASN A 208 -14.70 -15.93 -3.03
CA ASN A 208 -15.90 -15.83 -3.87
C ASN A 208 -17.22 -16.02 -3.12
N ASP A 209 -17.20 -16.42 -1.84
CA ASP A 209 -18.42 -16.50 -1.01
C ASP A 209 -18.88 -15.11 -0.56
N ASP A 210 -19.33 -14.34 -1.54
CA ASP A 210 -19.82 -12.97 -1.43
C ASP A 210 -20.98 -12.84 -0.44
N SER A 211 -21.82 -13.87 -0.34
CA SER A 211 -23.07 -13.83 0.43
C SER A 211 -22.83 -13.67 1.94
N LYS A 212 -21.91 -14.47 2.51
CA LYS A 212 -21.53 -14.40 3.92
C LYS A 212 -20.57 -13.23 4.21
N LEU A 213 -19.63 -12.96 3.31
CA LEU A 213 -18.64 -11.91 3.50
C LEU A 213 -19.24 -10.50 3.47
N LYS A 214 -20.23 -10.24 2.59
CA LYS A 214 -20.92 -8.95 2.51
C LYS A 214 -21.84 -8.72 3.72
N GLN A 215 -22.54 -9.76 4.19
CA GLN A 215 -23.43 -9.65 5.36
C GLN A 215 -22.67 -9.41 6.67
N LEU A 216 -21.48 -9.99 6.84
CA LEU A 216 -20.78 -10.01 8.13
C LEU A 216 -19.75 -8.89 8.31
N PHE A 217 -19.11 -8.42 7.24
CA PHE A 217 -17.95 -7.52 7.34
C PHE A 217 -18.06 -6.24 6.53
N ASN A 218 -19.04 -6.13 5.63
CA ASN A 218 -19.13 -5.00 4.71
C ASN A 218 -17.78 -4.76 3.97
N PHE A 219 -17.10 -5.83 3.55
CA PHE A 219 -15.87 -5.72 2.76
C PHE A 219 -16.18 -5.06 1.42
N ASP A 220 -16.00 -3.74 1.36
CA ASP A 220 -16.23 -2.93 0.16
C ASP A 220 -15.21 -3.21 -0.94
N LEU A 221 -14.03 -3.73 -0.56
CA LEU A 221 -12.91 -3.97 -1.45
C LEU A 221 -12.27 -5.33 -1.19
N LYS A 222 -12.19 -6.14 -2.25
CA LYS A 222 -11.49 -7.43 -2.26
C LYS A 222 -10.48 -7.43 -3.38
N ILE A 223 -9.25 -7.84 -3.08
CA ILE A 223 -8.14 -7.80 -4.04
C ILE A 223 -7.48 -9.17 -4.06
N TRP A 224 -7.25 -9.71 -5.26
CA TRP A 224 -6.55 -10.96 -5.48
C TRP A 224 -5.24 -10.69 -6.23
N VAL A 225 -4.09 -10.99 -5.62
CA VAL A 225 -2.78 -10.80 -6.24
C VAL A 225 -1.99 -12.10 -6.25
N CYS A 226 -1.50 -12.49 -7.41
CA CYS A 226 -0.58 -13.62 -7.56
C CYS A 226 0.86 -13.13 -7.40
N VAL A 227 1.58 -13.64 -6.40
CA VAL A 227 3.01 -13.37 -6.19
C VAL A 227 3.82 -14.59 -6.62
N SER A 228 4.68 -14.42 -7.62
CA SER A 228 5.56 -15.48 -8.13
C SER A 228 6.94 -15.44 -7.46
N GLU A 229 7.76 -16.48 -7.68
CA GLU A 229 9.16 -16.55 -7.22
C GLU A 229 10.01 -15.36 -7.68
N ASN A 230 9.72 -14.81 -8.86
CA ASN A 230 10.23 -13.51 -9.29
C ASN A 230 9.46 -12.39 -8.58
N PHE A 231 9.81 -12.14 -7.32
CA PHE A 231 9.19 -11.13 -6.48
C PHE A 231 9.61 -9.72 -6.91
N ASP A 232 8.62 -8.87 -7.19
CA ASP A 232 8.83 -7.46 -7.52
C ASP A 232 7.74 -6.63 -6.82
N VAL A 233 8.16 -5.85 -5.83
CA VAL A 233 7.30 -4.99 -5.01
C VAL A 233 6.51 -4.02 -5.90
N PHE A 234 7.13 -3.49 -6.95
CA PHE A 234 6.47 -2.56 -7.86
C PHE A 234 5.35 -3.24 -8.63
N ARG A 235 5.56 -4.47 -9.12
CA ARG A 235 4.54 -5.23 -9.84
C ARG A 235 3.38 -5.62 -8.94
N VAL A 236 3.65 -6.01 -7.70
CA VAL A 236 2.62 -6.33 -6.70
C VAL A 236 1.81 -5.08 -6.37
N ALA A 237 2.47 -3.98 -5.99
CA ALA A 237 1.79 -2.75 -5.63
C ALA A 237 0.97 -2.19 -6.80
N LYS A 238 1.50 -2.25 -8.03
CA LYS A 238 0.79 -1.88 -9.25
C LYS A 238 -0.46 -2.74 -9.48
N ALA A 239 -0.36 -4.05 -9.33
CA ALA A 239 -1.51 -4.95 -9.47
C ALA A 239 -2.60 -4.68 -8.42
N ILE A 240 -2.22 -4.35 -7.18
CA ILE A 240 -3.16 -3.93 -6.14
C ILE A 240 -3.84 -2.62 -6.59
N LEU A 241 -3.07 -1.61 -7.00
CA LEU A 241 -3.63 -0.32 -7.40
C LEU A 241 -4.54 -0.43 -8.63
N GLU A 242 -4.19 -1.26 -9.62
CA GLU A 242 -5.03 -1.53 -10.79
C GLU A 242 -6.30 -2.33 -10.46
N ALA A 243 -6.28 -3.15 -9.40
CA ALA A 243 -7.48 -3.80 -8.90
C ALA A 243 -8.43 -2.81 -8.20
N VAL A 244 -7.88 -1.77 -7.56
CA VAL A 244 -8.64 -0.70 -6.91
C VAL A 244 -9.10 0.37 -7.92
N THR A 245 -8.28 0.68 -8.92
CA THR A 245 -8.51 1.76 -9.89
C THR A 245 -8.48 1.23 -11.32
N SER A 246 -9.52 1.50 -12.11
CA SER A 246 -9.65 0.98 -13.48
C SER A 246 -8.64 1.57 -14.51
N SER A 247 -7.65 2.36 -14.08
CA SER A 247 -6.58 2.89 -14.94
C SER A 247 -5.36 3.34 -14.13
N CYS A 248 -4.14 2.95 -14.53
CA CYS A 248 -2.93 3.51 -13.94
C CYS A 248 -1.74 3.58 -14.92
N GLU A 249 -1.30 4.80 -15.27
CA GLU A 249 0.00 5.10 -15.89
C GLU A 249 0.93 5.72 -14.83
N VAL A 250 1.43 4.91 -13.90
CA VAL A 250 2.42 5.37 -12.91
C VAL A 250 3.68 4.50 -13.02
N GLY A 251 4.82 5.14 -13.23
CA GLY A 251 6.12 4.50 -13.43
C GLY A 251 7.02 4.45 -12.18
N GLU A 252 6.61 5.06 -11.07
CA GLU A 252 7.45 5.21 -9.87
C GLU A 252 6.77 4.66 -8.61
N LEU A 253 7.52 3.89 -7.81
CA LEU A 253 7.00 3.16 -6.65
C LEU A 253 6.43 4.08 -5.56
N ASN A 254 7.09 5.21 -5.29
CA ASN A 254 6.68 6.14 -4.24
C ASN A 254 5.30 6.76 -4.56
N LEU A 255 5.13 7.24 -5.80
CA LEU A 255 3.87 7.79 -6.27
C LEU A 255 2.75 6.74 -6.26
N LEU A 256 3.10 5.49 -6.58
CA LEU A 256 2.18 4.36 -6.53
C LEU A 256 1.71 4.08 -5.10
N GLN A 257 2.62 4.08 -4.12
CA GLN A 257 2.28 3.88 -2.72
C GLN A 257 1.40 5.01 -2.17
N VAL A 258 1.73 6.28 -2.47
CA VAL A 258 0.90 7.42 -2.06
C VAL A 258 -0.51 7.31 -2.63
N LYS A 259 -0.62 7.02 -3.93
CA LYS A 259 -1.92 6.88 -4.60
C LYS A 259 -2.71 5.67 -4.09
N LEU A 260 -2.02 4.57 -3.75
CA LEU A 260 -2.65 3.41 -3.11
C LEU A 260 -3.20 3.79 -1.73
N THR A 261 -2.44 4.54 -0.93
CA THR A 261 -2.92 5.07 0.34
C THR A 261 -4.14 5.96 0.15
N GLU A 262 -4.10 6.90 -0.79
CA GLU A 262 -5.25 7.76 -1.12
C GLU A 262 -6.49 6.94 -1.52
N CYS A 263 -6.36 5.98 -2.44
CA CYS A 263 -7.48 5.18 -2.91
C CYS A 263 -8.06 4.23 -1.84
N LEU A 264 -7.23 3.77 -0.90
CA LEU A 264 -7.68 2.95 0.22
C LEU A 264 -8.26 3.79 1.37
N MET A 265 -7.95 5.09 1.42
CA MET A 265 -8.50 6.05 2.40
C MET A 265 -9.80 6.69 1.91
N ASP A 266 -10.03 6.77 0.59
CA ASP A 266 -11.22 7.38 0.00
C ASP A 266 -12.41 6.42 0.01
N CYS A 267 -13.00 6.24 1.19
CA CYS A 267 -14.21 5.47 1.42
C CYS A 267 -15.48 6.25 1.00
N GLY A 268 -15.56 6.67 -0.27
CA GLY A 268 -16.66 7.51 -0.78
C GLY A 268 -18.05 6.86 -0.74
N SER A 269 -18.13 5.54 -0.55
CA SER A 269 -19.41 4.80 -0.38
C SER A 269 -19.76 4.49 1.07
N LEU A 270 -18.90 4.85 2.03
CA LEU A 270 -19.13 4.57 3.45
C LEU A 270 -20.23 5.50 3.97
N ASN A 271 -21.38 4.92 4.28
CA ASN A 271 -22.55 5.67 4.75
C ASN A 271 -22.63 5.76 6.28
N GLN A 272 -22.03 4.82 7.01
CA GLN A 272 -22.09 4.73 8.48
C GLN A 272 -20.78 4.20 9.06
N LEU A 273 -20.42 4.67 10.25
CA LEU A 273 -19.31 4.10 11.04
C LEU A 273 -19.84 3.06 12.04
N PRO A 274 -19.01 2.10 12.48
CA PRO A 274 -19.38 1.13 13.50
C PRO A 274 -20.00 1.75 14.77
N ASN A 275 -21.19 1.29 15.15
CA ASN A 275 -21.97 1.82 16.28
C ASN A 275 -21.27 1.73 17.65
N GLN A 276 -20.26 0.85 17.79
CA GLN A 276 -19.51 0.66 19.04
C GLN A 276 -18.15 1.37 19.05
N MET A 277 -17.88 2.26 18.08
CA MET A 277 -16.60 2.95 17.93
C MET A 277 -16.19 3.76 19.17
N GLY A 278 -17.15 4.29 19.94
CA GLY A 278 -16.89 4.97 21.22
C GLY A 278 -16.25 4.09 22.30
N ARG A 279 -16.07 2.79 22.08
CA ARG A 279 -15.31 1.87 22.96
C ARG A 279 -13.81 1.91 22.72
N LEU A 280 -13.36 2.46 21.59
CA LEU A 280 -11.95 2.51 21.19
C LEU A 280 -11.20 3.62 21.93
N THR A 281 -11.16 3.59 23.26
CA THR A 281 -10.61 4.69 24.10
C THR A 281 -9.12 4.99 23.87
N ASN A 282 -8.38 4.09 23.23
CA ASN A 282 -6.98 4.27 22.85
C ASN A 282 -6.81 4.87 21.45
N LEU A 283 -7.89 5.06 20.68
CA LEU A 283 -7.84 5.60 19.33
C LEU A 283 -7.27 7.01 19.33
N ARG A 284 -6.22 7.23 18.54
CA ARG A 284 -5.54 8.54 18.41
C ARG A 284 -5.80 9.22 17.08
N HIS A 285 -5.99 8.45 16.02
CA HIS A 285 -6.16 9.00 14.68
C HIS A 285 -7.37 8.33 14.04
N LEU A 286 -8.38 9.13 13.73
CA LEU A 286 -9.53 8.75 12.94
C LEU A 286 -9.59 9.68 11.74
N ASP A 287 -8.99 9.24 10.64
CA ASP A 287 -9.09 9.94 9.38
C ASP A 287 -10.23 9.34 8.55
N ILE A 288 -11.27 10.13 8.36
CA ILE A 288 -12.43 9.84 7.50
C ILE A 288 -12.54 10.92 6.40
N SER A 289 -11.41 11.46 5.97
CA SER A 289 -11.38 12.34 4.80
C SER A 289 -11.81 11.55 3.56
N GLY A 290 -12.63 12.15 2.70
CA GLY A 290 -13.16 11.47 1.51
C GLY A 290 -14.44 10.64 1.73
N THR A 291 -14.94 10.48 2.97
CA THR A 291 -16.23 9.80 3.21
C THR A 291 -17.43 10.70 2.88
N LEU A 292 -17.65 10.96 1.59
CA LEU A 292 -18.64 11.93 1.09
C LEU A 292 -20.11 11.54 1.35
N ARG A 293 -20.38 10.26 1.58
CA ARG A 293 -21.72 9.74 1.85
C ARG A 293 -21.99 9.42 3.32
N LEU A 294 -21.02 9.67 4.21
CA LEU A 294 -21.22 9.43 5.63
C LEU A 294 -22.39 10.30 6.12
N GLU A 295 -23.43 9.66 6.63
CA GLU A 295 -24.68 10.35 7.00
C GLU A 295 -24.61 10.94 8.40
N GLU A 296 -23.97 10.23 9.35
CA GLU A 296 -23.85 10.64 10.75
C GLU A 296 -22.65 10.01 11.46
N MET A 297 -22.19 10.67 12.53
CA MET A 297 -21.21 10.10 13.45
C MET A 297 -21.86 9.11 14.42
N PRO A 298 -21.16 8.02 14.81
CA PRO A 298 -21.65 7.08 15.80
C PRO A 298 -21.72 7.75 17.19
N LEU A 299 -22.48 7.14 18.09
CA LEU A 299 -22.66 7.67 19.45
C LEU A 299 -21.39 7.53 20.30
N GLN A 300 -21.30 8.36 21.34
CA GLN A 300 -20.28 8.27 22.40
C GLN A 300 -18.86 8.60 21.92
N MET A 301 -18.72 9.44 20.91
CA MET A 301 -17.44 9.96 20.44
C MET A 301 -16.70 10.73 21.52
N SER A 302 -17.43 11.32 22.48
CA SER A 302 -16.85 11.98 23.67
C SER A 302 -15.97 11.09 24.54
N ARG A 303 -16.07 9.75 24.41
CA ARG A 303 -15.22 8.80 25.13
C ARG A 303 -13.81 8.69 24.55
N LEU A 304 -13.59 9.13 23.32
CA LEU A 304 -12.32 9.04 22.61
C LEU A 304 -11.38 10.18 23.01
N THR A 305 -11.14 10.37 24.31
CA THR A 305 -10.41 11.53 24.85
C THR A 305 -8.95 11.62 24.41
N ASN A 306 -8.37 10.51 23.97
CA ASN A 306 -7.01 10.44 23.41
C ASN A 306 -6.94 10.77 21.91
N LEU A 307 -8.06 11.09 21.27
CA LEU A 307 -8.10 11.37 19.83
C LEU A 307 -7.35 12.66 19.51
N GLN A 308 -6.35 12.54 18.66
CA GLN A 308 -5.47 13.61 18.20
C GLN A 308 -5.83 14.08 16.79
N THR A 309 -6.37 13.20 15.96
CA THR A 309 -6.75 13.54 14.58
C THR A 309 -8.18 13.07 14.31
N LEU A 310 -9.02 14.00 13.88
CA LEU A 310 -10.37 13.75 13.38
C LEU A 310 -10.62 14.67 12.20
N SER A 311 -10.65 14.12 10.99
CA SER A 311 -10.73 14.94 9.77
C SER A 311 -12.14 15.45 9.47
N ALA A 312 -13.19 14.69 9.83
CA ALA A 312 -14.58 15.09 9.66
C ALA A 312 -15.47 14.74 10.87
N PHE A 313 -16.53 15.51 11.08
CA PHE A 313 -17.60 15.23 12.02
C PHE A 313 -18.95 15.57 11.36
N VAL A 314 -19.76 14.55 11.06
CA VAL A 314 -21.04 14.71 10.35
C VAL A 314 -22.20 14.62 11.33
N LEU A 315 -23.02 15.68 11.38
CA LEU A 315 -24.23 15.71 12.21
C LEU A 315 -25.41 15.06 11.48
N GLY A 316 -25.94 13.96 12.05
CA GLY A 316 -27.12 13.27 11.52
C GLY A 316 -28.42 14.04 11.75
N ASN A 317 -29.46 13.72 10.96
CA ASN A 317 -30.81 14.27 11.14
C ASN A 317 -31.57 13.66 12.34
N LEU A 318 -31.16 12.46 12.81
CA LEU A 318 -31.94 11.62 13.72
C LEU A 318 -31.28 11.49 15.11
N THR A 319 -31.23 12.56 15.90
CA THR A 319 -30.90 12.54 17.35
C THR A 319 -29.62 11.81 17.82
N GLY A 320 -28.80 11.28 16.92
CA GLY A 320 -27.71 10.36 17.26
C GLY A 320 -26.53 11.12 17.84
N SER A 321 -25.78 11.81 17.00
CA SER A 321 -24.57 12.53 17.40
C SER A 321 -24.83 14.02 17.57
N SER A 322 -24.90 14.49 18.82
CA SER A 322 -24.90 15.94 19.09
C SER A 322 -23.48 16.49 18.96
N ILE A 323 -23.36 17.74 18.50
CA ILE A 323 -22.08 18.45 18.40
C ILE A 323 -21.38 18.58 19.77
N SER A 324 -22.12 18.48 20.88
CA SER A 324 -21.58 18.47 22.24
C SER A 324 -20.60 17.32 22.50
N GLU A 325 -20.66 16.23 21.72
CA GLU A 325 -19.73 15.11 21.84
C GLU A 325 -18.27 15.50 21.56
N LEU A 326 -18.05 16.55 20.77
CA LEU A 326 -16.71 17.11 20.53
C LEU A 326 -16.12 17.81 21.76
N GLY A 327 -16.92 18.07 22.80
CA GLY A 327 -16.52 18.82 23.98
C GLY A 327 -15.32 18.24 24.71
N GLU A 328 -15.27 16.91 24.83
CA GLU A 328 -14.19 16.20 25.55
C GLU A 328 -12.95 15.92 24.67
N LEU A 329 -13.03 16.20 23.36
CA LEU A 329 -11.96 15.99 22.38
C LEU A 329 -11.01 17.20 22.29
N GLN A 330 -10.30 17.50 23.38
CA GLN A 330 -9.45 18.70 23.49
C GLN A 330 -8.09 18.55 22.77
N GLN A 331 -7.63 17.31 22.57
CA GLN A 331 -6.33 17.01 22.00
C GLN A 331 -6.30 17.03 20.46
N LEU A 332 -7.42 17.40 19.82
CA LEU A 332 -7.54 17.44 18.36
C LEU A 332 -6.56 18.43 17.73
N ARG A 333 -5.86 17.97 16.71
CA ARG A 333 -4.82 18.68 15.96
C ARG A 333 -5.13 18.65 14.47
N GLY A 334 -4.51 19.56 13.73
CA GLY A 334 -4.62 19.60 12.28
C GLY A 334 -5.97 20.18 11.82
N THR A 335 -6.62 19.49 10.88
CA THR A 335 -7.83 19.95 10.20
C THR A 335 -9.05 19.19 10.70
N LEU A 336 -10.09 19.91 11.11
CA LEU A 336 -11.40 19.35 11.47
C LEU A 336 -12.50 19.99 10.61
N SER A 337 -13.27 19.16 9.93
CA SER A 337 -14.42 19.57 9.12
C SER A 337 -15.73 19.16 9.77
N ILE A 338 -16.64 20.10 10.03
CA ILE A 338 -17.95 19.84 10.61
C ILE A 338 -18.99 20.04 9.53
N PHE A 339 -19.74 18.97 9.25
CA PHE A 339 -20.78 18.94 8.24
C PHE A 339 -22.17 18.94 8.88
N ASN A 340 -23.14 19.43 8.12
CA ASN A 340 -24.56 19.42 8.46
C ASN A 340 -24.91 20.22 9.74
N LEU A 341 -24.26 21.37 9.93
CA LEU A 341 -24.49 22.22 11.10
C LEU A 341 -25.93 22.75 11.24
N GLN A 342 -26.75 22.71 10.19
CA GLN A 342 -28.19 22.98 10.25
C GLN A 342 -28.95 22.04 11.20
N ASN A 343 -28.38 20.86 11.50
CA ASN A 343 -29.00 19.87 12.36
C ASN A 343 -28.84 20.18 13.86
N VAL A 344 -28.10 21.24 14.22
CA VAL A 344 -27.97 21.68 15.61
C VAL A 344 -29.23 22.45 16.03
N VAL A 345 -30.16 21.75 16.67
CA VAL A 345 -31.44 22.33 17.14
C VAL A 345 -31.25 23.28 18.31
N ASN A 346 -30.34 22.96 19.24
CA ASN A 346 -30.09 23.74 20.44
C ASN A 346 -28.72 24.43 20.37
N PRO A 347 -28.66 25.78 20.34
CA PRO A 347 -27.40 26.51 20.34
C PRO A 347 -26.50 26.25 21.56
N ARG A 348 -27.05 25.73 22.66
CA ARG A 348 -26.23 25.35 23.84
C ARG A 348 -25.30 24.18 23.54
N ASP A 349 -25.71 23.23 22.70
CA ASP A 349 -24.89 22.08 22.35
C ASP A 349 -23.60 22.51 21.63
N ALA A 350 -23.69 23.55 20.80
CA ALA A 350 -22.55 24.16 20.14
C ALA A 350 -21.56 24.81 21.13
N LEU A 351 -22.04 25.32 22.27
CA LEU A 351 -21.18 25.83 23.34
C LEU A 351 -20.45 24.68 24.06
N GLU A 352 -21.15 23.55 24.27
CA GLU A 352 -20.58 22.35 24.91
C GLU A 352 -19.49 21.68 24.06
N ALA A 353 -19.47 21.95 22.76
CA ALA A 353 -18.37 21.53 21.89
C ALA A 353 -17.02 22.19 22.21
N LYS A 354 -16.97 23.22 23.07
CA LYS A 354 -15.74 23.81 23.65
C LYS A 354 -14.62 24.07 22.64
N PHE A 355 -14.94 24.68 21.49
CA PHE A 355 -13.93 25.00 20.46
C PHE A 355 -12.85 26.00 20.90
N LYS A 356 -13.14 26.79 21.92
CA LYS A 356 -12.16 27.68 22.57
C LYS A 356 -11.05 26.93 23.29
N ASP A 357 -11.29 25.69 23.70
CA ASP A 357 -10.34 24.91 24.51
C ASP A 357 -9.44 24.02 23.61
N LYS A 358 -9.69 23.99 22.29
CA LYS A 358 -8.95 23.18 21.31
C LYS A 358 -7.72 23.94 20.79
N GLU A 359 -6.70 24.05 21.65
CA GLU A 359 -5.50 24.87 21.39
C GLU A 359 -4.61 24.40 20.23
N TYR A 360 -4.69 23.12 19.87
CA TYR A 360 -3.84 22.47 18.86
C TYR A 360 -4.46 22.40 17.46
N LEU A 361 -5.69 22.89 17.28
CA LEU A 361 -6.37 22.84 15.99
C LEU A 361 -5.79 23.90 15.05
N ASP A 362 -5.35 23.47 13.87
CA ASP A 362 -4.76 24.36 12.87
C ASP A 362 -5.82 24.92 11.90
N GLU A 363 -6.81 24.11 11.55
CA GLU A 363 -7.83 24.42 10.55
C GLU A 363 -9.21 23.91 10.95
N LEU A 364 -10.22 24.78 10.78
CA LEU A 364 -11.61 24.49 11.07
C LEU A 364 -12.45 24.81 9.84
N ILE A 365 -13.23 23.82 9.39
CA ILE A 365 -14.18 23.97 8.28
C ILE A 365 -15.58 23.75 8.85
N LEU A 366 -16.44 24.75 8.73
CA LEU A 366 -17.83 24.71 9.18
C LEU A 366 -18.75 24.76 7.96
N LYS A 367 -19.54 23.71 7.75
CA LYS A 367 -20.38 23.55 6.57
C LYS A 367 -21.84 23.30 6.94
N TRP A 368 -22.70 24.12 6.35
CA TRP A 368 -24.15 23.96 6.33
C TRP A 368 -24.61 23.38 4.99
N SER A 369 -25.84 22.88 4.94
CA SER A 369 -26.52 22.55 3.68
C SER A 369 -27.13 23.80 3.02
N ASP A 370 -27.26 23.78 1.69
CA ASP A 370 -27.88 24.87 0.94
C ASP A 370 -29.41 24.84 1.15
N HIS A 371 -29.91 25.61 2.13
CA HIS A 371 -31.32 25.73 2.46
C HIS A 371 -31.85 27.17 2.34
N THR A 372 -33.19 27.30 2.32
CA THR A 372 -33.90 28.47 1.81
C THR A 372 -34.28 29.53 2.84
N LEU A 373 -34.01 29.34 4.14
CA LEU A 373 -34.51 30.21 5.21
C LEU A 373 -33.49 30.53 6.31
N ASP A 374 -33.44 31.81 6.65
CA ASP A 374 -32.82 32.38 7.85
C ASP A 374 -33.41 31.74 9.11
N THR A 375 -32.58 31.01 9.86
CA THR A 375 -32.95 30.56 11.20
C THR A 375 -32.14 31.37 12.21
N SER A 376 -32.84 32.03 13.14
CA SER A 376 -32.20 32.64 14.32
C SER A 376 -31.30 31.65 15.06
N THR A 377 -31.64 30.36 14.98
CA THR A 377 -30.87 29.22 15.49
C THR A 377 -29.46 29.15 14.90
N GLU A 378 -29.28 29.22 13.57
CA GLU A 378 -27.95 29.14 12.96
C GLU A 378 -27.04 30.29 13.39
N ARG A 379 -27.59 31.50 13.54
CA ARG A 379 -26.85 32.64 14.09
C ARG A 379 -26.41 32.39 15.52
N ASP A 380 -27.32 31.86 16.34
CA ASP A 380 -26.98 31.54 17.71
C ASP A 380 -25.94 30.42 17.77
N VAL A 381 -26.02 29.38 16.93
CA VAL A 381 -25.04 28.29 16.82
C VAL A 381 -23.66 28.83 16.43
N LEU A 382 -23.54 29.58 15.34
CA LEU A 382 -22.26 30.14 14.90
C LEU A 382 -21.67 31.13 15.94
N SER A 383 -22.52 31.84 16.69
CA SER A 383 -22.06 32.69 17.79
C SER A 383 -21.40 31.91 18.94
N LYS A 384 -21.77 30.65 19.14
CA LYS A 384 -21.24 29.76 20.19
C LYS A 384 -20.04 28.92 19.72
N LEU A 385 -19.90 28.70 18.41
CA LEU A 385 -18.76 28.00 17.79
C LEU A 385 -17.51 28.89 17.65
N GLN A 386 -17.17 29.68 18.68
CA GLN A 386 -15.97 30.50 18.66
C GLN A 386 -14.71 29.60 18.78
N PRO A 387 -13.79 29.60 17.80
CA PRO A 387 -12.57 28.79 17.85
C PRO A 387 -11.51 29.38 18.78
N HIS A 388 -10.51 28.57 19.13
CA HIS A 388 -9.30 29.05 19.80
C HIS A 388 -8.56 30.07 18.91
N THR A 389 -7.93 31.06 19.54
CA THR A 389 -7.16 32.12 18.87
C THR A 389 -5.88 31.65 18.15
N ASN A 390 -5.53 30.36 18.26
CA ASN A 390 -4.36 29.75 17.61
C ASN A 390 -4.67 29.25 16.20
N LEU A 391 -5.95 29.20 15.83
CA LEU A 391 -6.42 28.73 14.54
C LEU A 391 -5.76 29.51 13.39
N LYS A 392 -5.26 28.79 12.40
CA LYS A 392 -4.56 29.37 11.24
C LYS A 392 -5.46 29.50 10.02
N ARG A 393 -6.40 28.56 9.84
CA ARG A 393 -7.31 28.53 8.69
C ARG A 393 -8.75 28.33 9.14
N LEU A 394 -9.66 29.11 8.58
CA LEU A 394 -11.08 29.02 8.86
C LEU A 394 -11.86 29.03 7.54
N SER A 395 -12.74 28.06 7.35
CA SER A 395 -13.71 28.04 6.25
C SER A 395 -15.13 27.99 6.80
N ILE A 396 -16.01 28.87 6.31
CA ILE A 396 -17.44 28.86 6.60
C ILE A 396 -18.19 28.78 5.29
N GLU A 397 -18.99 27.73 5.11
CA GLU A 397 -19.66 27.42 3.85
C GLU A 397 -21.17 27.27 4.05
N CYS A 398 -21.94 27.86 3.13
CA CYS A 398 -23.41 27.77 3.08
C CYS A 398 -24.13 28.25 4.35
N TYR A 399 -23.50 29.11 5.16
CA TYR A 399 -24.11 29.65 6.38
C TYR A 399 -25.40 30.43 6.05
N GLY A 400 -26.51 30.04 6.67
CA GLY A 400 -27.85 30.56 6.38
C GLY A 400 -28.26 31.79 7.19
N GLY A 401 -27.48 32.19 8.19
CA GLY A 401 -27.79 33.37 8.99
C GLY A 401 -27.55 34.71 8.28
N THR A 402 -28.24 35.74 8.76
CA THR A 402 -28.24 37.09 8.14
C THR A 402 -27.04 37.98 8.52
N LYS A 403 -26.32 37.63 9.59
CA LYS A 403 -25.13 38.37 10.07
C LYS A 403 -24.14 37.40 10.72
N PHE A 404 -22.85 37.59 10.45
CA PHE A 404 -21.78 36.91 11.18
C PHE A 404 -21.63 37.39 12.63
N PRO A 405 -21.11 36.53 13.52
CA PRO A 405 -20.81 36.91 14.89
C PRO A 405 -19.62 37.89 14.97
N ASP A 406 -19.60 38.71 16.01
CA ASP A 406 -18.60 39.77 16.15
C ASP A 406 -17.18 39.21 16.33
N TRP A 407 -17.03 37.98 16.83
CA TRP A 407 -15.72 37.34 17.00
C TRP A 407 -14.98 37.10 15.67
N LEU A 408 -15.68 36.94 14.54
CA LEU A 408 -15.05 36.56 13.26
C LEU A 408 -14.08 37.61 12.70
N GLY A 409 -14.25 38.88 13.07
CA GLY A 409 -13.34 39.97 12.71
C GLY A 409 -12.62 40.59 13.91
N ASP A 410 -12.63 39.91 15.06
CA ASP A 410 -11.94 40.37 16.27
C ASP A 410 -10.41 40.25 16.10
N CYS A 411 -9.67 41.27 16.53
CA CYS A 411 -8.22 41.30 16.39
C CYS A 411 -7.48 40.24 17.23
N SER A 412 -8.16 39.61 18.20
CA SER A 412 -7.65 38.48 19.00
C SER A 412 -7.31 37.26 18.13
N PHE A 413 -7.87 37.13 16.93
CA PHE A 413 -7.54 36.09 15.97
C PHE A 413 -6.28 36.43 15.16
N SER A 414 -5.19 36.71 15.87
CA SER A 414 -3.94 37.18 15.27
C SER A 414 -3.20 36.13 14.44
N ASN A 415 -3.57 34.85 14.55
CA ASN A 415 -2.91 33.73 13.87
C ASN A 415 -3.62 33.30 12.58
N ILE A 416 -4.81 33.81 12.28
CA ILE A 416 -5.54 33.45 11.06
C ILE A 416 -4.77 33.97 9.85
N VAL A 417 -4.34 33.04 8.99
CA VAL A 417 -3.61 33.29 7.74
C VAL A 417 -4.52 33.17 6.53
N SER A 418 -5.46 32.21 6.53
CA SER A 418 -6.39 31.97 5.43
C SER A 418 -7.82 31.94 5.95
N LEU A 419 -8.70 32.71 5.31
CA LEU A 419 -10.12 32.78 5.64
C LEU A 419 -10.94 32.59 4.36
N ARG A 420 -11.87 31.63 4.38
CA ARG A 420 -12.79 31.34 3.29
C ARG A 420 -14.23 31.45 3.78
N LEU A 421 -15.00 32.31 3.12
CA LEU A 421 -16.44 32.43 3.29
C LEU A 421 -17.09 32.13 1.94
N SER A 422 -17.90 31.08 1.86
CA SER A 422 -18.51 30.65 0.60
C SER A 422 -20.01 30.42 0.75
N HIS A 423 -20.77 30.78 -0.30
CA HIS A 423 -22.20 30.50 -0.46
C HIS A 423 -23.09 30.95 0.71
N CYS A 424 -22.70 32.00 1.45
CA CYS A 424 -23.49 32.58 2.54
C CYS A 424 -24.52 33.57 1.99
N LYS A 425 -25.52 33.06 1.27
CA LYS A 425 -26.39 33.84 0.38
C LYS A 425 -27.20 34.93 1.08
N TYR A 426 -27.62 34.70 2.33
CA TYR A 426 -28.53 35.59 3.09
C TYR A 426 -27.82 36.62 3.98
N CYS A 427 -26.49 36.59 4.05
CA CYS A 427 -25.74 37.57 4.83
C CYS A 427 -25.83 38.96 4.18
N PHE A 428 -26.34 39.96 4.92
CA PHE A 428 -26.44 41.34 4.44
C PHE A 428 -25.15 42.14 4.64
N PHE A 429 -24.34 41.75 5.63
CA PHE A 429 -23.13 42.46 6.04
C PHE A 429 -21.93 41.53 6.11
N LEU A 430 -20.78 42.00 5.63
CA LEU A 430 -19.52 41.30 5.81
C LEU A 430 -18.90 41.64 7.18
N PRO A 431 -18.22 40.68 7.82
CA PRO A 431 -17.56 40.89 9.11
C PRO A 431 -16.34 41.81 8.98
N PRO A 432 -15.84 42.41 10.09
CA PRO A 432 -14.74 43.37 10.07
C PRO A 432 -13.35 42.73 9.83
N LEU A 433 -13.16 42.07 8.68
CA LEU A 433 -11.98 41.24 8.37
C LEU A 433 -10.68 42.04 8.15
N GLY A 434 -10.78 43.33 7.85
CA GLY A 434 -9.61 44.20 7.63
C GLY A 434 -8.71 44.35 8.85
N GLN A 435 -9.21 44.00 10.04
CA GLN A 435 -8.52 44.14 11.32
C GLN A 435 -7.63 42.93 11.65
N LEU A 436 -7.77 41.82 10.91
CA LEU A 436 -6.99 40.60 11.15
C LEU A 436 -5.51 40.82 10.75
N PRO A 437 -4.56 40.75 11.69
CA PRO A 437 -3.20 41.24 11.47
C PRO A 437 -2.36 40.31 10.57
N SER A 438 -2.63 39.01 10.56
CA SER A 438 -1.84 38.00 9.84
C SER A 438 -2.52 37.42 8.60
N LEU A 439 -3.70 37.92 8.24
CA LEU A 439 -4.48 37.41 7.13
C LEU A 439 -3.73 37.63 5.80
N LYS A 440 -3.40 36.54 5.11
CA LYS A 440 -2.71 36.52 3.80
C LYS A 440 -3.64 36.13 2.66
N GLU A 441 -4.63 35.29 2.93
CA GLU A 441 -5.55 34.74 1.94
C GLU A 441 -6.99 34.98 2.37
N LEU A 442 -7.79 35.59 1.49
CA LEU A 442 -9.20 35.87 1.76
C LEU A 442 -10.09 35.47 0.58
N PHE A 443 -10.92 34.47 0.76
CA PHE A 443 -11.89 34.05 -0.25
C PHE A 443 -13.30 34.38 0.22
N ILE A 444 -14.03 35.18 -0.56
CA ILE A 444 -15.43 35.53 -0.31
C ILE A 444 -16.20 35.22 -1.60
N ILE A 445 -17.04 34.19 -1.57
CA ILE A 445 -17.69 33.63 -2.75
C ILE A 445 -19.19 33.46 -2.49
N GLY A 446 -20.06 33.79 -3.44
CA GLY A 446 -21.49 33.45 -3.39
C GLY A 446 -22.29 34.19 -2.31
N PHE A 447 -22.10 35.50 -2.20
CA PHE A 447 -22.87 36.38 -1.32
C PHE A 447 -23.90 37.18 -2.13
N ASP A 448 -25.17 36.81 -2.04
CA ASP A 448 -26.24 37.34 -2.89
C ASP A 448 -26.96 38.55 -2.27
N ALA A 449 -27.14 38.55 -0.94
CA ALA A 449 -27.89 39.57 -0.19
C ALA A 449 -27.06 40.78 0.27
N VAL A 450 -25.74 40.75 0.16
CA VAL A 450 -24.92 41.93 0.47
C VAL A 450 -25.24 42.99 -0.59
N GLU A 451 -25.58 44.21 -0.19
CA GLU A 451 -25.83 45.32 -1.12
C GLU A 451 -24.68 46.34 -1.14
N ARG A 452 -24.03 46.52 0.01
CA ARG A 452 -22.93 47.48 0.22
C ARG A 452 -21.93 46.91 1.21
N VAL A 453 -20.67 47.28 1.05
CA VAL A 453 -19.61 47.01 2.03
C VAL A 453 -19.20 48.36 2.61
N GLY A 454 -19.59 48.61 3.85
CA GLY A 454 -19.24 49.84 4.55
C GLY A 454 -17.83 49.79 5.14
N LEU A 455 -17.47 50.88 5.83
CA LEU A 455 -16.14 51.05 6.43
C LEU A 455 -15.84 50.00 7.50
N GLU A 456 -16.88 49.48 8.15
CA GLU A 456 -16.84 48.44 9.16
C GLU A 456 -16.08 47.19 8.70
N PHE A 457 -16.13 46.85 7.41
CA PHE A 457 -15.40 45.71 6.86
C PHE A 457 -13.87 45.88 6.96
N TYR A 458 -13.40 47.13 6.82
CA TYR A 458 -11.98 47.44 6.80
C TYR A 458 -11.47 47.83 8.19
N ARG A 459 -12.26 48.60 8.95
CA ARG A 459 -11.84 49.19 10.22
C ARG A 459 -13.03 49.37 11.17
N ASN A 460 -12.76 49.26 12.46
CA ASN A 460 -13.58 49.93 13.47
C ASN A 460 -13.19 51.41 13.49
N SER A 461 -14.16 52.30 13.75
CA SER A 461 -14.08 53.78 13.71
C SER A 461 -12.95 54.41 14.54
N LEU A 462 -12.19 53.60 15.29
CA LEU A 462 -11.13 53.98 16.22
C LEU A 462 -9.72 53.49 15.82
N SER A 463 -9.57 52.70 14.75
CA SER A 463 -8.28 52.10 14.37
C SER A 463 -7.51 52.94 13.35
N THR A 464 -6.32 53.40 13.73
CA THR A 464 -5.34 54.07 12.85
C THR A 464 -4.53 53.10 11.99
N VAL A 465 -4.71 51.78 12.18
CA VAL A 465 -3.94 50.74 11.51
C VAL A 465 -4.41 50.56 10.06
N LYS A 466 -3.48 50.33 9.13
CA LYS A 466 -3.82 50.01 7.73
C LYS A 466 -4.56 48.67 7.69
N PRO A 467 -5.76 48.60 7.07
CA PRO A 467 -6.49 47.36 6.95
C PRO A 467 -5.74 46.37 6.05
N PHE A 468 -5.91 45.06 6.28
CA PHE A 468 -5.35 44.00 5.43
C PHE A 468 -3.82 44.06 5.25
N ARG A 469 -3.08 44.32 6.35
CA ARG A 469 -1.62 44.53 6.34
C ARG A 469 -0.82 43.44 5.62
N CYS A 470 -1.26 42.19 5.72
CA CYS A 470 -0.53 41.02 5.24
C CYS A 470 -1.19 40.33 4.03
N LEU A 471 -2.30 40.87 3.52
CA LEU A 471 -3.11 40.20 2.50
C LEU A 471 -2.33 40.12 1.18
N LYS A 472 -2.26 38.93 0.59
CA LYS A 472 -1.54 38.63 -0.65
C LYS A 472 -2.47 38.14 -1.73
N PHE A 473 -3.46 37.33 -1.36
CA PHE A 473 -4.41 36.71 -2.28
C PHE A 473 -5.82 36.96 -1.80
N TYR A 474 -6.70 37.26 -2.74
CA TYR A 474 -8.12 37.29 -2.46
C TYR A 474 -8.94 36.82 -3.66
N GLY A 475 -10.01 36.10 -3.39
CA GLY A 475 -10.96 35.63 -4.39
C GLY A 475 -12.35 36.19 -4.10
N LEU A 476 -12.90 36.96 -5.03
CA LEU A 476 -14.26 37.48 -4.96
C LEU A 476 -15.05 36.97 -6.18
N ARG A 477 -16.02 36.07 -5.97
CA ARG A 477 -16.79 35.44 -7.06
C ARG A 477 -18.28 35.34 -6.72
N GLY A 478 -19.13 35.61 -7.71
CA GLY A 478 -20.58 35.35 -7.62
C GLY A 478 -21.43 36.43 -6.96
N CYS A 479 -20.88 37.59 -6.63
CA CYS A 479 -21.67 38.60 -5.92
C CYS A 479 -22.51 39.49 -6.87
N TRP A 480 -23.68 39.91 -6.37
CA TRP A 480 -24.48 41.10 -6.74
C TRP A 480 -25.54 40.94 -7.87
N SER A 481 -26.68 40.33 -7.53
CA SER A 481 -27.91 40.27 -8.36
C SER A 481 -28.89 41.45 -8.13
N GLY A 482 -28.41 42.63 -7.71
CA GLY A 482 -29.24 43.80 -7.43
C GLY A 482 -29.35 44.77 -8.62
N ARG A 483 -30.56 45.22 -8.97
CA ARG A 483 -30.90 46.08 -10.14
C ARG A 483 -30.15 47.42 -10.27
N ASN A 484 -29.30 47.81 -9.32
CA ASN A 484 -28.49 49.03 -9.36
C ASN A 484 -26.99 48.71 -9.27
N GLY A 485 -26.50 47.82 -10.14
CA GLY A 485 -25.13 47.35 -10.22
C GLY A 485 -24.08 48.45 -10.46
N PHE A 486 -23.78 49.26 -9.45
CA PHE A 486 -22.54 50.01 -9.33
C PHE A 486 -21.55 49.10 -8.59
N PRO A 487 -20.47 48.65 -9.24
CA PRO A 487 -19.79 47.45 -8.77
C PRO A 487 -18.93 47.77 -7.54
N LEU A 488 -19.19 47.08 -6.44
CA LEU A 488 -18.29 46.99 -5.29
C LEU A 488 -16.85 46.61 -5.68
N LYS A 489 -16.67 45.95 -6.82
CA LYS A 489 -15.38 45.71 -7.52
C LYS A 489 -14.59 47.00 -7.79
N LYS A 490 -15.26 48.14 -8.05
CA LYS A 490 -14.64 49.48 -8.22
C LYS A 490 -14.38 50.18 -6.89
N MET A 491 -15.21 49.99 -5.85
CA MET A 491 -14.98 50.56 -4.51
C MET A 491 -13.81 49.88 -3.79
N LEU A 492 -13.83 48.53 -3.72
CA LEU A 492 -12.73 47.74 -3.14
C LEU A 492 -11.39 48.01 -3.84
N ARG A 493 -11.40 48.21 -5.18
CA ARG A 493 -10.21 48.62 -5.96
C ARG A 493 -9.66 49.99 -5.58
N LYS A 494 -10.52 50.92 -5.16
CA LYS A 494 -10.11 52.30 -4.82
C LYS A 494 -9.52 52.36 -3.40
N ASP A 495 -10.15 51.69 -2.45
CA ASP A 495 -9.81 51.77 -1.02
C ASP A 495 -8.68 50.83 -0.58
N ILE A 496 -8.51 49.67 -1.23
CA ILE A 496 -7.42 48.73 -0.92
C ILE A 496 -6.29 48.77 -1.98
N SER A 497 -6.28 49.76 -2.89
CA SER A 497 -5.39 49.86 -4.08
C SER A 497 -3.89 49.50 -3.86
N HIS A 498 -3.37 49.73 -2.65
CA HIS A 498 -2.00 49.43 -2.23
C HIS A 498 -1.67 47.94 -2.03
N VAL A 499 -2.67 47.05 -1.95
CA VAL A 499 -2.52 45.59 -1.81
C VAL A 499 -2.60 44.86 -3.16
N PHE A 500 -3.11 45.52 -4.21
CA PHE A 500 -3.44 44.90 -5.51
C PHE A 500 -2.25 44.76 -6.48
N LYS A 501 -1.24 43.94 -6.15
CA LYS A 501 -0.24 43.51 -7.15
C LYS A 501 -0.42 42.08 -7.67
N ASN A 502 -1.10 41.20 -6.92
CA ASN A 502 -1.24 39.79 -7.29
C ASN A 502 -2.72 39.42 -7.46
N PHE A 503 -3.27 39.74 -8.63
CA PHE A 503 -4.63 39.36 -9.00
C PHE A 503 -4.57 38.06 -9.79
N ILE A 504 -4.89 36.93 -9.14
CA ILE A 504 -5.05 35.65 -9.82
C ILE A 504 -6.56 35.39 -9.96
N TYR A 505 -7.06 35.56 -11.18
CA TYR A 505 -8.35 34.99 -11.60
C TYR A 505 -8.08 33.52 -11.92
N GLU A 506 -8.01 32.66 -10.91
CA GLU A 506 -7.94 31.22 -11.13
C GLU A 506 -9.29 30.60 -10.82
N ASN A 507 -9.74 29.78 -11.77
CA ASN A 507 -10.85 28.86 -11.63
C ASN A 507 -10.53 27.90 -10.48
N VAL A 508 -10.88 28.28 -9.25
CA VAL A 508 -10.99 27.33 -8.15
C VAL A 508 -12.10 26.35 -8.56
N PRO A 509 -11.82 25.04 -8.65
CA PRO A 509 -12.86 24.06 -8.92
C PRO A 509 -13.95 24.15 -7.84
N SER A 510 -15.18 23.94 -8.30
CA SER A 510 -16.43 24.03 -7.53
C SER A 510 -16.42 23.23 -6.25
#